data_AF-A0A067CTS9-F1
#
_entry.id   AF-A0A067CTS9-F1
#
_cell.length_a   1.000
_cell.length_b   1.000
_cell.length_c   1.000
_cell.angle_alpha   90.00
_cell.angle_beta   90.00
_cell.angle_gamma   90.00
#
_symmetry.space_group_name_H-M   'P 1'
#
loop_
_entity.id
_entity.type
_entity.pdbx_description
1 polymer ?
#
loop_
_entity_poly.entity_id
_entity_poly.type
_entity_poly.pdbx_seq_one_letter_code
_entity_poly.pdbx_strand_id
1 'polypeptide(L)'
;MMGTEAGSDGRYLPLGLPAVPPSNDPQRLLAYVLQVLPQYTAMELSATHYRLYTQQLRTEVDRWKQQATVTMQRLLDEEDKRVFMERYAAEVVKERNDVLHHKGAKKHKVWHNCCRQHASYDLDVTPSIVSLRGEKLTECSLELKQARASLLEKDRLLDAAHELLNTKQIDFDAFVSAARKEKEQLEHQLATRAGLQGSQERRLAEVERQLWDDQQALAEKNAGLDQLHDRIDDLEQQCSRLQNDVVAKATAISGLEAELRRFQSTLRDTQEQLVTWQQHVQEKDMEIESLHGQVEALSTADLQSLQARYAKQIETLVAQHEAQIRAYEMQLRPQPAQEPRSMSHSFEARMTLDEISSSAEDTDDKPLLSPSYFQSHNSSPFQTPRRQTPLPAHFRRHSEGTRSSTPPNVRRRLLDNDVSMLSSSSAASSKASQRPSSRTPDRQAIVSRLHALVQESEERRKLEESRAEEDRVALEALKQRLQARQTV
;
A
#
# COMPACT_ATOMS: atom_id res chain seq x y z
N MET A 1 -24.92 -15.07 0.65
CA MET A 1 -26.40 -15.03 0.57
C MET A 1 -26.97 -14.90 1.97
N MET A 2 -27.09 -13.67 2.46
CA MET A 2 -27.88 -13.35 3.65
C MET A 2 -28.83 -12.24 3.21
N GLY A 3 -30.12 -12.57 3.20
CA GLY A 3 -31.18 -11.62 2.87
C GLY A 3 -31.35 -10.67 4.03
N THR A 4 -30.97 -9.42 3.82
CA THR A 4 -31.41 -8.30 4.66
C THR A 4 -32.87 -8.04 4.35
N GLU A 5 -33.75 -8.46 5.26
CA GLU A 5 -35.12 -7.98 5.34
C GLU A 5 -35.09 -6.46 5.57
N ALA A 6 -35.28 -5.70 4.51
CA ALA A 6 -35.52 -4.28 4.60
C ALA A 6 -36.87 -4.08 5.30
N GLY A 7 -36.82 -3.47 6.49
CA GLY A 7 -37.98 -3.05 7.25
C GLY A 7 -38.94 -2.31 6.32
N SER A 8 -40.10 -2.92 6.10
CA SER A 8 -41.25 -2.31 5.45
C SER A 8 -41.83 -1.27 6.40
N ASP A 9 -41.17 -0.13 6.52
CA ASP A 9 -41.84 1.08 6.98
C ASP A 9 -43.04 1.27 6.04
N GLY A 10 -44.24 1.07 6.60
CA GLY A 10 -45.50 1.11 5.90
C GLY A 10 -45.78 2.48 5.32
N ARG A 11 -45.10 2.83 4.24
CA ARG A 11 -45.43 3.96 3.36
C ARG A 11 -46.61 3.53 2.51
N TYR A 12 -47.77 3.52 3.13
CA TYR A 12 -49.02 3.43 2.41
C TYR A 12 -49.13 4.65 1.49
N LEU A 13 -49.31 4.39 0.20
CA LEU A 13 -49.62 5.41 -0.80
C LEU A 13 -50.96 6.09 -0.47
N PRO A 14 -51.31 7.24 -1.10
CA PRO A 14 -52.47 8.08 -0.74
C PRO A 14 -53.84 7.37 -0.69
N LEU A 15 -53.89 6.11 -1.13
CA LEU A 15 -55.07 5.28 -1.28
C LEU A 15 -55.01 4.01 -0.42
N GLY A 16 -54.09 3.93 0.54
CA GLY A 16 -53.86 2.72 1.34
C GLY A 16 -53.22 1.57 0.54
N LEU A 17 -52.71 1.87 -0.66
CA LEU A 17 -52.08 0.87 -1.50
C LEU A 17 -50.63 0.64 -1.06
N PRO A 18 -50.15 -0.61 -1.08
CA PRO A 18 -48.74 -0.90 -0.86
C PRO A 18 -47.86 -0.23 -1.94
N ALA A 19 -46.62 0.09 -1.58
CA ALA A 19 -45.62 0.58 -2.53
C ALA A 19 -45.30 -0.50 -3.57
N VAL A 20 -45.07 -0.09 -4.83
CA VAL A 20 -44.67 -1.01 -5.90
C VAL A 20 -43.33 -1.64 -5.53
N PRO A 21 -43.19 -2.98 -5.55
CA PRO A 21 -41.93 -3.63 -5.21
C PRO A 21 -40.82 -3.22 -6.18
N PRO A 22 -39.58 -2.98 -5.70
CA PRO A 22 -38.47 -2.52 -6.54
C PRO A 22 -37.91 -3.58 -7.51
N SER A 23 -38.43 -4.82 -7.49
CA SER A 23 -37.93 -5.93 -8.32
C SER A 23 -38.75 -6.10 -9.60
N ASN A 24 -38.08 -6.32 -10.72
CA ASN A 24 -38.69 -6.76 -11.99
C ASN A 24 -39.11 -8.24 -11.99
N ASP A 25 -39.18 -8.87 -10.82
CA ASP A 25 -39.60 -10.25 -10.69
C ASP A 25 -41.11 -10.37 -11.00
N PRO A 26 -41.51 -11.10 -12.07
CA PRO A 26 -42.90 -11.19 -12.47
C PRO A 26 -43.79 -11.81 -11.40
N GLN A 27 -43.27 -12.69 -10.53
CA GLN A 27 -44.06 -13.29 -9.46
C GLN A 27 -44.39 -12.29 -8.36
N ARG A 28 -43.43 -11.42 -7.99
CA ARG A 28 -43.65 -10.35 -7.02
C ARG A 28 -44.58 -9.27 -7.56
N LEU A 29 -44.46 -8.93 -8.84
CA LEU A 29 -45.38 -8.00 -9.49
C LEU A 29 -46.80 -8.57 -9.56
N LEU A 30 -46.96 -9.85 -9.88
CA LEU A 30 -48.27 -10.50 -9.86
C LEU A 30 -48.87 -10.51 -8.45
N ALA A 31 -48.08 -10.84 -7.42
CA ALA A 31 -48.53 -10.80 -6.02
C ALA A 31 -48.97 -9.39 -5.61
N TYR A 32 -48.20 -8.37 -5.99
CA TYR A 32 -48.55 -6.97 -5.77
C TYR A 32 -49.87 -6.59 -6.46
N VAL A 33 -50.04 -6.93 -7.74
CA VAL A 33 -51.28 -6.65 -8.48
C VAL A 33 -52.47 -7.35 -7.82
N LEU A 34 -52.34 -8.62 -7.44
CA LEU A 34 -53.41 -9.36 -6.75
C LEU A 34 -53.76 -8.75 -5.39
N GLN A 35 -52.81 -8.13 -4.71
CA GLN A 35 -53.04 -7.44 -3.44
C GLN A 35 -53.74 -6.08 -3.63
N VAL A 36 -53.34 -5.32 -4.65
CA VAL A 36 -53.85 -3.96 -4.92
C VAL A 36 -55.22 -3.98 -5.60
N LEU A 37 -55.47 -4.94 -6.49
CA LEU A 37 -56.66 -4.98 -7.32
C LEU A 37 -57.97 -4.91 -6.51
N PRO A 38 -58.17 -5.69 -5.42
CA PRO A 38 -59.39 -5.58 -4.60
C PRO A 38 -59.59 -4.19 -4.00
N GLN A 39 -58.51 -3.58 -3.49
CA GLN A 39 -58.56 -2.25 -2.89
C GLN A 39 -58.88 -1.18 -3.95
N TYR A 40 -58.25 -1.27 -5.12
CA TYR A 40 -58.51 -0.38 -6.24
C TYR A 40 -59.96 -0.50 -6.72
N THR A 41 -60.46 -1.72 -6.90
CA THR A 41 -61.86 -1.95 -7.30
C THR A 41 -62.86 -1.41 -6.29
N ALA A 42 -62.62 -1.59 -4.98
CA ALA A 42 -63.48 -1.05 -3.93
C ALA A 42 -63.50 0.48 -3.94
N MET A 43 -62.35 1.11 -4.19
CA MET A 43 -62.25 2.56 -4.34
C MET A 43 -63.00 3.06 -5.58
N GLU A 44 -62.84 2.44 -6.74
CA GLU A 44 -63.58 2.82 -7.96
C GLU A 44 -65.10 2.61 -7.80
N LEU A 45 -65.52 1.52 -7.15
CA LEU A 45 -66.92 1.28 -6.84
C LEU A 45 -67.50 2.33 -5.88
N SER A 46 -66.76 2.72 -4.84
CA SER A 46 -67.21 3.77 -3.92
C SER A 46 -67.25 5.14 -4.58
N ALA A 47 -66.27 5.47 -5.43
CA ALA A 47 -66.26 6.70 -6.22
C ALA A 47 -67.42 6.77 -7.21
N THR A 48 -67.74 5.68 -7.90
CA THR A 48 -68.88 5.61 -8.82
C THR A 48 -70.21 5.69 -8.06
N HIS A 49 -70.36 4.98 -6.95
CA HIS A 49 -71.54 5.09 -6.09
C HIS A 49 -71.73 6.53 -5.60
N TYR A 50 -70.69 7.19 -5.09
CA TYR A 50 -70.78 8.57 -4.65
C TYR A 50 -71.24 9.51 -5.77
N ARG A 51 -70.66 9.39 -6.99
CA ARG A 51 -71.09 10.17 -8.16
C ARG A 51 -72.58 9.97 -8.49
N LEU A 52 -73.02 8.71 -8.52
CA LEU A 52 -74.42 8.36 -8.81
C LEU A 52 -75.36 8.87 -7.71
N TYR A 53 -74.97 8.75 -6.44
CA TYR A 53 -75.74 9.24 -5.31
C TYR A 53 -75.89 10.76 -5.34
N THR A 54 -74.81 11.51 -5.58
CA THR A 54 -74.87 12.97 -5.71
C THR A 54 -75.69 13.39 -6.93
N GLN A 55 -75.61 12.66 -8.05
CA GLN A 55 -76.46 12.90 -9.21
C GLN A 55 -77.93 12.66 -8.89
N GLN A 56 -78.27 11.56 -8.21
CA GLN A 56 -79.62 11.27 -7.78
C GLN A 56 -80.15 12.35 -6.82
N LEU A 57 -79.36 12.76 -5.83
CA LEU A 57 -79.73 13.86 -4.92
C LEU A 57 -80.06 15.14 -5.68
N ARG A 58 -79.26 15.52 -6.69
CA ARG A 58 -79.55 16.68 -7.54
C ARG A 58 -80.90 16.55 -8.24
N THR A 59 -81.17 15.39 -8.84
CA THR A 59 -82.47 15.14 -9.50
C THR A 59 -83.65 15.13 -8.52
N GLU A 60 -83.46 14.64 -7.30
CA GLU A 60 -84.48 14.65 -6.25
C GLU A 60 -84.75 16.07 -5.76
N VAL A 61 -83.70 16.87 -5.54
CA VAL A 61 -83.83 18.31 -5.21
C VAL A 61 -84.64 19.03 -6.30
N ASP A 62 -84.30 18.83 -7.58
CA ASP A 62 -85.02 19.47 -8.68
C ASP A 62 -86.48 19.01 -8.77
N ARG A 63 -86.75 17.71 -8.53
CA ARG A 63 -88.10 17.16 -8.48
C ARG A 63 -88.92 17.76 -7.32
N TRP A 64 -88.34 17.86 -6.13
CA TRP A 64 -89.02 18.44 -4.97
C TRP A 64 -89.23 19.94 -5.12
N LYS A 65 -88.31 20.67 -5.76
CA LYS A 65 -88.51 22.07 -6.16
C LYS A 65 -89.71 22.21 -7.08
N GLN A 66 -89.79 21.42 -8.14
CA GLN A 66 -90.92 21.42 -9.07
C GLN A 66 -92.24 21.05 -8.37
N GLN A 67 -92.24 20.02 -7.52
CA GLN A 67 -93.42 19.61 -6.75
C GLN A 67 -93.89 20.72 -5.81
N ALA A 68 -92.98 21.35 -5.06
CA ALA A 68 -93.32 22.48 -4.19
C ALA A 68 -93.89 23.67 -4.98
N THR A 69 -93.36 23.96 -6.17
CA THR A 69 -93.90 25.01 -7.06
C THR A 69 -95.32 24.69 -7.53
N VAL A 70 -95.58 23.45 -7.97
CA VAL A 70 -96.91 23.02 -8.42
C VAL A 70 -97.92 23.01 -7.27
N THR A 71 -97.56 22.47 -6.10
CA THR A 71 -98.44 22.47 -4.93
C THR A 71 -98.72 23.88 -4.44
N MET A 72 -97.73 24.78 -4.51
CA MET A 72 -97.94 26.21 -4.21
C MET A 72 -98.96 26.84 -5.16
N GLN A 73 -98.86 26.60 -6.47
CA GLN A 73 -99.83 27.11 -7.44
C GLN A 73 -101.24 26.59 -7.16
N ARG A 74 -101.39 25.29 -6.89
CA ARG A 74 -102.68 24.69 -6.51
C ARG A 74 -103.26 25.31 -5.23
N LEU A 75 -102.42 25.58 -4.24
CA LEU A 75 -102.83 26.24 -3.01
C LEU A 75 -103.36 27.65 -3.29
N LEU A 76 -102.69 28.43 -4.15
CA LEU A 76 -103.16 29.74 -4.59
C LEU A 76 -104.49 29.64 -5.35
N ASP A 77 -104.64 28.66 -6.25
CA ASP A 77 -105.89 28.46 -6.98
C ASP A 77 -107.06 28.09 -6.05
N GLU A 78 -106.82 27.25 -5.03
CA GLU A 78 -107.84 26.91 -4.02
C GLU A 78 -108.13 28.08 -3.08
N GLU A 79 -107.14 28.92 -2.76
CA GLU A 79 -107.34 30.19 -2.06
C GLU A 79 -108.21 31.16 -2.88
N ASP A 80 -107.94 31.31 -4.17
CA ASP A 80 -108.73 32.13 -5.09
C ASP A 80 -110.17 31.62 -5.21
N LYS A 81 -110.36 30.29 -5.34
CA LYS A 81 -111.69 29.67 -5.31
C LYS A 81 -112.38 29.92 -3.98
N ARG A 82 -111.68 29.81 -2.84
CA ARG A 82 -112.24 30.12 -1.52
C ARG A 82 -112.72 31.57 -1.47
N VAL A 83 -111.88 32.53 -1.88
CA VAL A 83 -112.21 33.96 -1.89
C VAL A 83 -113.38 34.26 -2.82
N PHE A 84 -113.38 33.70 -4.04
CA PHE A 84 -114.48 33.82 -4.99
C PHE A 84 -115.79 33.32 -4.37
N MET A 85 -115.75 32.13 -3.77
CA MET A 85 -116.92 31.50 -3.18
C MET A 85 -117.39 32.18 -1.88
N GLU A 86 -116.49 32.81 -1.11
CA GLU A 86 -116.81 33.70 0.02
C GLU A 86 -117.50 34.97 -0.47
N ARG A 87 -116.97 35.62 -1.52
CA ARG A 87 -117.60 36.79 -2.16
C ARG A 87 -118.98 36.46 -2.72
N TYR A 88 -119.08 35.37 -3.49
CA TYR A 88 -120.36 34.91 -4.05
C TYR A 88 -121.39 34.60 -2.98
N ALA A 89 -120.99 33.90 -1.91
CA ALA A 89 -121.90 33.64 -0.78
C ALA A 89 -122.37 34.94 -0.10
N ALA A 90 -121.46 35.90 0.11
CA ALA A 90 -121.81 37.21 0.67
C ALA A 90 -122.78 37.98 -0.25
N GLU A 91 -122.59 37.90 -1.56
CA GLU A 91 -123.46 38.54 -2.55
C GLU A 91 -124.84 37.89 -2.61
N VAL A 92 -124.93 36.56 -2.61
CA VAL A 92 -126.21 35.84 -2.53
C VAL A 92 -126.95 36.17 -1.22
N VAL A 93 -126.24 36.26 -0.09
CA VAL A 93 -126.84 36.69 1.19
C VAL A 93 -127.34 38.13 1.08
N LYS A 94 -126.56 39.03 0.47
CA LYS A 94 -126.95 40.43 0.24
C LYS A 94 -128.18 40.53 -0.67
N GLU A 95 -128.20 39.87 -1.83
CA GLU A 95 -129.34 39.84 -2.75
C GLU A 95 -130.60 39.29 -2.08
N ARG A 96 -130.47 38.18 -1.35
CA ARG A 96 -131.58 37.62 -0.56
C ARG A 96 -132.10 38.64 0.45
N ASN A 97 -131.20 39.33 1.15
CA ASN A 97 -131.57 40.36 2.12
C ASN A 97 -132.26 41.56 1.44
N ASP A 98 -131.74 42.01 0.30
CA ASP A 98 -132.29 43.11 -0.49
C ASP A 98 -133.69 42.77 -1.03
N VAL A 99 -133.92 41.54 -1.53
CA VAL A 99 -135.24 41.04 -1.95
C VAL A 99 -136.23 40.99 -0.79
N LEU A 100 -135.77 40.58 0.40
CA LEU A 100 -136.59 40.59 1.62
C LEU A 100 -136.90 42.02 2.10
N HIS A 101 -136.03 43.00 1.83
CA HIS A 101 -136.21 44.39 2.22
C HIS A 101 -136.94 45.27 1.19
N HIS A 102 -136.97 44.88 -0.10
CA HIS A 102 -137.64 45.63 -1.18
C HIS A 102 -139.15 45.39 -1.27
N LYS A 103 -139.69 44.33 -0.66
CA LYS A 103 -141.14 44.16 -0.48
C LYS A 103 -141.60 44.98 0.72
N GLY A 104 -141.81 46.28 0.49
CA GLY A 104 -142.13 47.27 1.50
C GLY A 104 -143.23 46.84 2.49
N ALA A 105 -142.81 46.44 3.69
CA ALA A 105 -143.64 46.40 4.87
C ALA A 105 -142.80 46.81 6.09
N LYS A 106 -142.99 48.06 6.54
CA LYS A 106 -142.50 48.56 7.82
C LYS A 106 -143.16 47.74 8.93
N LYS A 107 -142.57 46.60 9.31
CA LYS A 107 -142.68 45.85 10.59
C LYS A 107 -142.04 44.46 10.44
N HIS A 108 -140.72 44.37 10.26
CA HIS A 108 -140.01 43.09 10.35
C HIS A 108 -139.41 42.88 11.74
N LYS A 109 -140.25 42.69 12.76
CA LYS A 109 -139.86 42.21 14.10
C LYS A 109 -139.87 40.67 14.19
N VAL A 110 -140.49 39.97 13.24
CA VAL A 110 -140.71 38.52 13.29
C VAL A 110 -139.52 37.72 12.72
N TRP A 111 -138.71 38.33 11.83
CA TRP A 111 -137.59 37.61 11.23
C TRP A 111 -136.36 37.49 12.14
N HIS A 112 -136.24 38.34 13.16
CA HIS A 112 -135.21 38.20 14.18
C HIS A 112 -135.51 37.07 15.18
N ASN A 113 -136.74 36.54 15.24
CA ASN A 113 -137.06 35.36 16.03
C ASN A 113 -136.98 34.06 15.21
N CYS A 114 -137.35 34.08 13.92
CA CYS A 114 -137.21 32.91 13.05
C CYS A 114 -135.73 32.56 12.78
N CYS A 115 -134.87 33.55 12.49
CA CYS A 115 -133.43 33.30 12.35
C CYS A 115 -132.73 33.00 13.68
N ARG A 116 -133.31 33.38 14.84
CA ARG A 116 -132.75 33.09 16.16
C ARG A 116 -133.20 31.73 16.73
N GLN A 117 -134.38 31.24 16.33
CA GLN A 117 -134.88 29.91 16.71
C GLN A 117 -134.44 28.79 15.76
N HIS A 118 -134.10 29.09 14.51
CA HIS A 118 -133.51 28.11 13.59
C HIS A 118 -131.97 28.15 13.55
N ALA A 119 -131.33 29.07 14.27
CA ALA A 119 -129.88 29.02 14.50
C ALA A 119 -129.45 27.92 15.47
N SER A 120 -130.39 27.31 16.21
CA SER A 120 -130.14 26.22 17.16
C SER A 120 -130.52 24.83 16.63
N TYR A 121 -131.08 24.74 15.42
CA TYR A 121 -131.26 23.46 14.75
C TYR A 121 -130.09 23.26 13.80
N ASP A 122 -129.11 22.51 14.28
CA ASP A 122 -128.08 21.85 13.49
C ASP A 122 -128.75 21.17 12.29
N LEU A 123 -128.78 21.86 11.14
CA LEU A 123 -128.93 21.23 9.84
C LEU A 123 -127.58 20.59 9.49
N ASP A 124 -127.33 19.50 10.18
CA ASP A 124 -126.16 18.62 10.11
C ASP A 124 -126.10 17.80 8.79
N VAL A 125 -126.80 18.23 7.72
CA VAL A 125 -126.95 17.45 6.48
C VAL A 125 -126.82 18.27 5.20
N THR A 126 -126.15 19.42 5.26
CA THR A 126 -125.42 19.90 4.09
C THR A 126 -123.96 19.78 4.49
N PRO A 127 -123.11 18.96 3.82
CA PRO A 127 -121.68 19.04 4.05
C PRO A 127 -121.33 20.51 3.88
N SER A 128 -121.05 21.18 4.99
CA SER A 128 -121.05 22.64 5.02
C SER A 128 -120.09 23.05 3.92
N ILE A 129 -120.55 23.95 3.07
CA ILE A 129 -119.71 24.60 2.09
C ILE A 129 -118.38 25.07 2.74
N VAL A 130 -118.37 25.31 4.05
CA VAL A 130 -117.19 25.55 4.89
C VAL A 130 -116.28 24.32 5.09
N SER A 131 -116.81 23.12 5.37
CA SER A 131 -116.03 21.87 5.51
C SER A 131 -115.39 21.45 4.18
N LEU A 132 -116.14 21.47 3.08
CA LEU A 132 -115.61 21.13 1.74
C LEU A 132 -114.63 22.18 1.19
N ARG A 133 -114.63 23.42 1.71
CA ARG A 133 -113.69 24.51 1.34
C ARG A 133 -112.40 24.53 2.16
N GLY A 134 -112.44 24.08 3.42
CA GLY A 134 -111.28 24.07 4.32
C GLY A 134 -110.37 22.87 4.09
N GLU A 135 -110.95 21.69 3.90
CA GLU A 135 -110.20 20.42 3.86
C GLU A 135 -109.16 20.40 2.74
N LYS A 136 -109.54 20.71 1.49
CA LYS A 136 -108.60 20.74 0.35
C LYS A 136 -107.48 21.77 0.51
N LEU A 137 -107.80 22.94 1.06
CA LEU A 137 -106.80 23.99 1.31
C LEU A 137 -105.84 23.57 2.43
N THR A 138 -106.34 22.91 3.49
CA THR A 138 -105.51 22.34 4.54
C THR A 138 -104.65 21.19 4.05
N GLU A 139 -105.17 20.34 3.15
CA GLU A 139 -104.43 19.26 2.48
C GLU A 139 -103.31 19.83 1.62
N CYS A 140 -103.60 20.77 0.71
CA CYS A 140 -102.57 21.44 -0.10
C CYS A 140 -101.54 22.17 0.76
N SER A 141 -101.95 22.78 1.88
CA SER A 141 -101.04 23.44 2.82
C SER A 141 -100.11 22.45 3.52
N LEU A 142 -100.65 21.28 3.91
CA LEU A 142 -99.87 20.20 4.51
C LEU A 142 -98.89 19.58 3.51
N GLU A 143 -99.35 19.28 2.30
CA GLU A 143 -98.52 18.78 1.20
C GLU A 143 -97.38 19.74 0.87
N LEU A 144 -97.66 21.05 0.81
CA LEU A 144 -96.65 22.07 0.57
C LEU A 144 -95.61 22.13 1.71
N LYS A 145 -96.06 22.02 2.97
CA LYS A 145 -95.15 21.97 4.13
C LYS A 145 -94.25 20.73 4.08
N GLN A 146 -94.82 19.57 3.75
CA GLN A 146 -94.08 18.32 3.59
C GLN A 146 -93.06 18.43 2.45
N ALA A 147 -93.49 18.90 1.27
CA ALA A 147 -92.60 19.09 0.12
C ALA A 147 -91.45 20.06 0.41
N ARG A 148 -91.73 21.15 1.14
CA ARG A 148 -90.69 22.10 1.59
C ARG A 148 -89.73 21.48 2.61
N ALA A 149 -90.23 20.69 3.55
CA ALA A 149 -89.38 20.00 4.52
C ALA A 149 -88.45 18.99 3.84
N SER A 150 -88.99 18.18 2.92
CA SER A 150 -88.19 17.23 2.12
C SER A 150 -87.17 17.95 1.23
N LEU A 151 -87.54 19.08 0.63
CA LEU A 151 -86.61 19.90 -0.15
C LEU A 151 -85.43 20.38 0.71
N LEU A 152 -85.71 20.97 1.88
CA LEU A 152 -84.68 21.45 2.80
C LEU A 152 -83.75 20.32 3.27
N GLU A 153 -84.28 19.13 3.53
CA GLU A 153 -83.47 17.96 3.88
C GLU A 153 -82.54 17.55 2.73
N LYS A 154 -83.05 17.51 1.50
CA LYS A 154 -82.26 17.13 0.32
C LYS A 154 -81.21 18.18 -0.03
N ASP A 155 -81.52 19.47 0.09
CA ASP A 155 -80.54 20.55 -0.07
C ASP A 155 -79.41 20.44 0.98
N ARG A 156 -79.74 20.19 2.25
CA ARG A 156 -78.73 19.96 3.30
C ARG A 156 -77.82 18.77 3.01
N LEU A 157 -78.37 17.66 2.51
CA LEU A 157 -77.58 16.48 2.13
C LEU A 157 -76.65 16.77 0.95
N LEU A 158 -77.10 17.58 -0.01
CA LEU A 158 -76.30 18.00 -1.15
C LEU A 158 -75.16 18.93 -0.71
N ASP A 159 -75.42 19.89 0.18
CA ASP A 159 -74.40 20.77 0.75
C ASP A 159 -73.36 19.98 1.55
N ALA A 160 -73.80 19.07 2.42
CA ALA A 160 -72.90 18.18 3.18
C ALA A 160 -72.05 17.29 2.26
N ALA A 161 -72.62 16.80 1.15
CA ALA A 161 -71.87 16.06 0.15
C ALA A 161 -70.78 16.93 -0.49
N HIS A 162 -71.10 18.17 -0.90
CA HIS A 162 -70.12 19.10 -1.47
C HIS A 162 -69.01 19.49 -0.48
N GLU A 163 -69.34 19.75 0.79
CA GLU A 163 -68.35 20.02 1.84
C GLU A 163 -67.40 18.84 2.05
N LEU A 164 -67.94 17.62 2.09
CA LEU A 164 -67.14 16.40 2.20
C LEU A 164 -66.19 16.24 1.01
N LEU A 165 -66.68 16.47 -0.22
CA LEU A 165 -65.86 16.42 -1.42
C LEU A 165 -64.73 17.44 -1.38
N ASN A 166 -65.03 18.69 -1.04
CA ASN A 166 -64.03 19.76 -0.93
C ASN A 166 -62.97 19.44 0.13
N THR A 167 -63.39 18.93 1.30
CA THR A 167 -62.47 18.52 2.36
C THR A 167 -61.54 17.40 1.88
N LYS A 168 -62.10 16.38 1.22
CA LYS A 168 -61.29 15.27 0.67
C LYS A 168 -60.35 15.72 -0.44
N GLN A 169 -60.74 16.70 -1.25
CA GLN A 169 -59.88 17.30 -2.26
C GLN A 169 -58.69 18.03 -1.61
N ILE A 170 -58.92 18.83 -0.56
CA ILE A 170 -57.87 19.53 0.17
C ILE A 170 -56.90 18.54 0.82
N ASP A 171 -57.42 17.49 1.48
CA ASP A 171 -56.61 16.43 2.09
C ASP A 171 -55.72 15.75 1.05
N PHE A 172 -56.28 15.45 -0.13
CA PHE A 172 -55.55 14.83 -1.23
C PHE A 172 -54.45 15.76 -1.79
N ASP A 173 -54.76 17.04 -2.02
CA ASP A 173 -53.79 18.01 -2.53
C ASP A 173 -52.64 18.24 -1.52
N ALA A 174 -52.95 18.31 -0.22
CA ALA A 174 -51.97 18.40 0.85
C ALA A 174 -51.05 17.17 0.89
N PHE A 175 -51.63 15.97 0.74
CA PHE A 175 -50.87 14.73 0.64
C PHE A 175 -49.95 14.73 -0.58
N VAL A 176 -50.48 15.05 -1.78
CA VAL A 176 -49.68 15.07 -3.02
C VAL A 176 -48.53 16.06 -2.93
N SER A 177 -48.77 17.23 -2.31
CA SER A 177 -47.73 18.22 -2.03
C SER A 177 -46.64 17.68 -1.10
N ALA A 178 -47.02 16.99 -0.02
CA ALA A 178 -46.05 16.36 0.89
C ALA A 178 -45.23 15.26 0.20
N ALA A 179 -45.88 14.39 -0.57
CA ALA A 179 -45.22 13.34 -1.33
C ALA A 179 -44.24 13.90 -2.39
N ARG A 180 -44.58 15.02 -3.04
CA ARG A 180 -43.66 15.72 -3.97
C ARG A 180 -42.42 16.23 -3.26
N LYS A 181 -42.57 16.86 -2.08
CA LYS A 181 -41.42 17.34 -1.28
C LYS A 181 -40.52 16.19 -0.82
N GLU A 182 -41.11 15.08 -0.38
CA GLU A 182 -40.35 13.88 -0.01
C GLU A 182 -39.56 13.35 -1.22
N LYS A 183 -40.19 13.27 -2.40
CA LYS A 183 -39.52 12.88 -3.64
C LYS A 183 -38.34 13.81 -3.96
N GLU A 184 -38.54 15.12 -3.94
CA GLU A 184 -37.47 16.10 -4.19
C GLU A 184 -36.31 15.97 -3.19
N GLN A 185 -36.62 15.73 -1.91
CA GLN A 185 -35.62 15.46 -0.88
C GLN A 185 -34.82 14.19 -1.17
N LEU A 186 -35.48 13.11 -1.58
CA LEU A 186 -34.82 11.85 -1.95
C LEU A 186 -33.96 12.03 -3.21
N GLU A 187 -34.43 12.76 -4.22
CA GLU A 187 -33.66 13.09 -5.42
C GLU A 187 -32.40 13.90 -5.07
N HIS A 188 -32.50 14.88 -4.17
CA HIS A 188 -31.35 15.63 -3.68
C HIS A 188 -30.35 14.74 -2.92
N GLN A 189 -30.84 13.83 -2.07
CA GLN A 189 -29.99 12.85 -1.38
C GLN A 189 -29.28 11.91 -2.37
N LEU A 190 -29.98 11.44 -3.41
CA LEU A 190 -29.40 10.60 -4.46
C LEU A 190 -28.32 11.35 -5.24
N ALA A 191 -28.57 12.60 -5.63
CA ALA A 191 -27.58 13.43 -6.30
C ALA A 191 -26.33 13.67 -5.43
N THR A 192 -26.52 13.92 -4.14
CA THR A 192 -25.42 14.08 -3.17
C THR A 192 -24.60 12.80 -3.04
N ARG A 193 -25.27 11.64 -2.92
CA ARG A 193 -24.60 10.34 -2.85
C ARG A 193 -23.84 10.01 -4.14
N ALA A 194 -24.41 10.28 -5.30
CA ALA A 194 -23.75 10.10 -6.59
C ALA A 194 -22.49 10.99 -6.72
N GLY A 195 -22.57 12.24 -6.26
CA GLY A 195 -21.41 13.14 -6.23
C GLY A 195 -20.28 12.65 -5.30
N LEU A 196 -20.63 12.13 -4.12
CA LEU A 196 -19.68 11.51 -3.20
C LEU A 196 -19.04 10.25 -3.78
N GLN A 197 -19.84 9.38 -4.41
CA GLN A 197 -19.35 8.18 -5.07
C GLN A 197 -18.33 8.53 -6.17
N GLY A 198 -18.65 9.47 -7.06
CA GLY A 198 -17.71 9.91 -8.11
C GLY A 198 -16.45 10.61 -7.56
N SER A 199 -16.51 11.19 -6.35
CA SER A 199 -15.32 11.69 -5.66
C SER A 199 -14.46 10.55 -5.10
N GLN A 200 -15.09 9.52 -4.52
CA GLN A 200 -14.40 8.33 -4.02
C GLN A 200 -13.75 7.53 -5.14
N GLU A 201 -14.43 7.33 -6.28
CA GLU A 201 -13.88 6.65 -7.46
C GLU A 201 -12.63 7.36 -7.99
N ARG A 202 -12.64 8.71 -8.05
CA ARG A 202 -11.44 9.48 -8.44
C ARG A 202 -10.29 9.33 -7.45
N ARG A 203 -10.57 9.29 -6.14
CA ARG A 203 -9.55 9.05 -5.11
C ARG A 203 -8.97 7.64 -5.20
N LEU A 204 -9.80 6.64 -5.47
CA LEU A 204 -9.33 5.26 -5.68
C LEU A 204 -8.41 5.18 -6.90
N ALA A 205 -8.80 5.78 -8.02
CA ALA A 205 -7.97 5.82 -9.23
C ALA A 205 -6.60 6.51 -9.00
N GLU A 206 -6.58 7.59 -8.21
CA GLU A 206 -5.32 8.27 -7.84
C GLU A 206 -4.43 7.40 -6.94
N VAL A 207 -5.01 6.73 -5.93
CA VAL A 207 -4.27 5.81 -5.05
C VAL A 207 -3.75 4.59 -5.83
N GLU A 208 -4.55 4.04 -6.75
CA GLU A 208 -4.13 2.95 -7.63
C GLU A 208 -2.94 3.35 -8.51
N ARG A 209 -2.95 4.58 -9.04
CA ARG A 209 -1.82 5.13 -9.79
C ARG A 209 -0.58 5.30 -8.92
N GLN A 210 -0.71 5.86 -7.72
CA GLN A 210 0.41 6.03 -6.78
C GLN A 210 1.02 4.68 -6.40
N LEU A 211 0.19 3.67 -6.12
CA LEU A 211 0.66 2.31 -5.85
C LEU A 211 1.43 1.72 -7.04
N TRP A 212 1.01 2.00 -8.27
CA TRP A 212 1.71 1.57 -9.47
C TRP A 212 3.09 2.24 -9.59
N ASP A 213 3.15 3.57 -9.39
CA ASP A 213 4.41 4.32 -9.40
C ASP A 213 5.38 3.83 -8.30
N ASP A 214 4.87 3.59 -7.08
CA ASP A 214 5.65 3.04 -5.96
C ASP A 214 6.17 1.63 -6.25
N GLN A 215 5.36 0.78 -6.89
CA GLN A 215 5.78 -0.56 -7.31
C GLN A 215 6.92 -0.50 -8.33
N GLN A 216 6.87 0.43 -9.29
CA GLN A 216 7.96 0.64 -10.23
C GLN A 216 9.23 1.12 -9.52
N ALA A 217 9.11 2.11 -8.63
CA ALA A 217 10.25 2.62 -7.87
C ALA A 217 10.88 1.55 -6.96
N LEU A 218 10.08 0.65 -6.37
CA LEU A 218 10.57 -0.50 -5.62
C LEU A 218 11.30 -1.50 -6.52
N ALA A 219 10.79 -1.78 -7.72
CA ALA A 219 11.45 -2.65 -8.68
C ALA A 219 12.82 -2.10 -9.11
N GLU A 220 12.91 -0.80 -9.38
CA GLU A 220 14.18 -0.13 -9.69
C GLU A 220 15.18 -0.21 -8.54
N LYS A 221 14.74 0.05 -7.30
CA LYS A 221 15.58 -0.07 -6.11
C LYS A 221 16.06 -1.49 -5.87
N ASN A 222 15.20 -2.48 -6.07
CA ASN A 222 15.58 -3.89 -5.93
C ASN A 222 16.62 -4.29 -6.99
N ALA A 223 16.42 -3.88 -8.25
CA ALA A 223 17.44 -4.09 -9.29
C ALA A 223 18.77 -3.41 -8.94
N GLY A 224 18.74 -2.21 -8.34
CA GLY A 224 19.94 -1.54 -7.84
C GLY A 224 20.61 -2.28 -6.67
N LEU A 225 19.83 -2.86 -5.76
CA LEU A 225 20.34 -3.72 -4.69
C LEU A 225 20.99 -4.98 -5.25
N ASP A 226 20.37 -5.65 -6.23
CA ASP A 226 20.93 -6.85 -6.86
C ASP A 226 22.31 -6.55 -7.49
N GLN A 227 22.43 -5.43 -8.21
CA GLN A 227 23.72 -4.98 -8.78
C GLN A 227 24.78 -4.71 -7.71
N LEU A 228 24.39 -4.16 -6.56
CA LEU A 228 25.32 -3.92 -5.46
C LEU A 228 25.76 -5.24 -4.79
N HIS A 229 24.87 -6.22 -4.66
CA HIS A 229 25.23 -7.56 -4.17
C HIS A 229 26.22 -8.25 -5.12
N ASP A 230 25.94 -8.26 -6.43
CA ASP A 230 26.86 -8.80 -7.43
C ASP A 230 28.25 -8.13 -7.33
N ARG A 231 28.28 -6.81 -7.11
CA ARG A 231 29.53 -6.07 -6.95
C ARG A 231 30.28 -6.44 -5.67
N ILE A 232 29.57 -6.70 -4.57
CA ILE A 232 30.17 -7.17 -3.31
C ILE A 232 30.78 -8.56 -3.53
N ASP A 233 30.05 -9.48 -4.15
CA ASP A 233 30.53 -10.84 -4.44
C ASP A 233 31.81 -10.81 -5.30
N ASP A 234 31.84 -9.96 -6.33
CA ASP A 234 33.03 -9.75 -7.17
C ASP A 234 34.24 -9.24 -6.36
N LEU A 235 34.02 -8.29 -5.45
CA LEU A 235 35.07 -7.74 -4.60
C LEU A 235 35.56 -8.76 -3.57
N GLU A 236 34.66 -9.54 -2.98
CA GLU A 236 35.02 -10.63 -2.05
C GLU A 236 35.86 -11.70 -2.74
N GLN A 237 35.53 -12.06 -3.99
CA GLN A 237 36.35 -12.95 -4.81
C GLN A 237 37.73 -12.35 -5.10
N GLN A 238 37.83 -11.06 -5.42
CA GLN A 238 39.11 -10.38 -5.63
C GLN A 238 39.95 -10.34 -4.36
N CYS A 239 39.36 -10.01 -3.21
CA CYS A 239 40.03 -10.04 -1.91
C CYS A 239 40.56 -11.44 -1.60
N SER A 240 39.76 -12.48 -1.83
CA SER A 240 40.18 -13.87 -1.62
C SER A 240 41.36 -14.26 -2.51
N ARG A 241 41.39 -13.83 -3.78
CA ARG A 241 42.52 -14.05 -4.69
C ARG A 241 43.78 -13.33 -4.20
N LEU A 242 43.68 -12.05 -3.87
CA LEU A 242 44.81 -11.27 -3.34
C LEU A 242 45.35 -11.85 -2.03
N GLN A 243 44.48 -12.35 -1.15
CA GLN A 243 44.89 -13.01 0.08
C GLN A 243 45.69 -14.29 -0.20
N ASN A 244 45.24 -15.12 -1.15
CA ASN A 244 45.98 -16.31 -1.58
C ASN A 244 47.35 -15.95 -2.20
N ASP A 245 47.40 -14.88 -3.01
CA ASP A 245 48.66 -14.38 -3.57
C ASP A 245 49.64 -13.92 -2.49
N VAL A 246 49.14 -13.21 -1.47
CA VAL A 246 49.96 -12.77 -0.32
C VAL A 246 50.51 -13.98 0.43
N VAL A 247 49.69 -15.01 0.69
CA VAL A 247 50.14 -16.25 1.34
C VAL A 247 51.18 -16.98 0.48
N ALA A 248 50.96 -17.09 -0.82
CA ALA A 248 51.92 -17.70 -1.75
C ALA A 248 53.26 -16.94 -1.78
N LYS A 249 53.22 -15.60 -1.80
CA LYS A 249 54.44 -14.78 -1.74
C LYS A 249 55.14 -14.89 -0.39
N ALA A 250 54.40 -14.89 0.72
CA ALA A 250 54.98 -15.05 2.06
C ALA A 250 55.69 -16.39 2.23
N THR A 251 55.10 -17.48 1.72
CA THR A 251 55.75 -18.81 1.72
C THR A 251 56.99 -18.84 0.82
N ALA A 252 56.96 -18.20 -0.35
CA ALA A 252 58.14 -18.08 -1.21
C ALA A 252 59.28 -17.29 -0.56
N ILE A 253 58.97 -16.17 0.12
CA ILE A 253 59.96 -15.39 0.88
C ILE A 253 60.58 -16.25 1.99
N SER A 254 59.76 -16.96 2.76
CA SER A 254 60.26 -17.86 3.82
C SER A 254 61.18 -18.97 3.26
N GLY A 255 60.87 -19.49 2.07
CA GLY A 255 61.73 -20.43 1.36
C GLY A 255 63.09 -19.83 0.98
N LEU A 256 63.08 -18.65 0.36
CA LEU A 256 64.30 -17.91 -0.01
C LEU A 256 65.15 -17.54 1.21
N GLU A 257 64.53 -17.16 2.33
CA GLU A 257 65.25 -16.89 3.58
C GLU A 257 65.94 -18.15 4.13
N ALA A 258 65.31 -19.32 4.02
CA ALA A 258 65.91 -20.58 4.44
C ALA A 258 67.10 -20.96 3.54
N GLU A 259 66.99 -20.77 2.23
CA GLU A 259 68.09 -20.95 1.28
C GLU A 259 69.25 -19.99 1.56
N LEU A 260 68.97 -18.72 1.82
CA LEU A 260 69.97 -17.73 2.19
C LEU A 260 70.73 -18.15 3.45
N ARG A 261 70.02 -18.63 4.50
CA ARG A 261 70.66 -19.13 5.73
C ARG A 261 71.54 -20.35 5.44
N ARG A 262 71.11 -21.26 4.55
CA ARG A 262 71.94 -22.41 4.13
C ARG A 262 73.21 -21.94 3.41
N PHE A 263 73.09 -21.02 2.45
CA PHE A 263 74.25 -20.47 1.75
C PHE A 263 75.21 -19.73 2.69
N GLN A 264 74.71 -19.00 3.67
CA GLN A 264 75.53 -18.34 4.69
C GLN A 264 76.28 -19.35 5.58
N SER A 265 75.62 -20.46 5.96
CA SER A 265 76.27 -21.56 6.69
C SER A 265 77.37 -22.20 5.84
N THR A 266 77.07 -22.57 4.60
CA THR A 266 78.07 -23.21 3.72
C THR A 266 79.26 -22.28 3.48
N LEU A 267 79.00 -20.97 3.32
CA LEU A 267 80.06 -19.98 3.13
C LEU A 267 80.94 -19.90 4.38
N ARG A 268 80.35 -19.88 5.58
CA ARG A 268 81.10 -19.93 6.84
C ARG A 268 81.95 -21.19 6.93
N ASP A 269 81.38 -22.36 6.66
CA ASP A 269 82.09 -23.64 6.72
C ASP A 269 83.28 -23.65 5.74
N THR A 270 83.08 -23.16 4.51
CA THR A 270 84.17 -23.04 3.53
C THR A 270 85.23 -22.02 3.93
N GLN A 271 84.85 -20.93 4.62
CA GLN A 271 85.78 -19.92 5.11
C GLN A 271 86.63 -20.48 6.26
N GLU A 272 86.02 -21.22 7.18
CA GLU A 272 86.72 -21.93 8.25
C GLU A 272 87.71 -22.96 7.69
N GLN A 273 87.27 -23.74 6.69
CA GLN A 273 88.16 -24.63 5.95
C GLN A 273 89.33 -23.85 5.36
N LEU A 274 89.10 -22.76 4.62
CA LEU A 274 90.17 -21.96 4.02
C LEU A 274 91.20 -21.49 5.06
N VAL A 275 90.76 -21.05 6.24
CA VAL A 275 91.65 -20.66 7.34
C VAL A 275 92.48 -21.84 7.83
N THR A 276 91.88 -23.03 8.01
CA THR A 276 92.63 -24.24 8.40
C THR A 276 93.65 -24.66 7.34
N TRP A 277 93.29 -24.60 6.05
CA TRP A 277 94.22 -24.86 4.96
C TRP A 277 95.37 -23.86 4.95
N GLN A 278 95.10 -22.56 5.17
CA GLN A 278 96.15 -21.54 5.28
C GLN A 278 97.10 -21.79 6.45
N GLN A 279 96.58 -22.20 7.62
CA GLN A 279 97.40 -22.58 8.77
C GLN A 279 98.27 -23.79 8.46
N HIS A 280 97.71 -24.83 7.84
CA HIS A 280 98.48 -26.00 7.42
C HIS A 280 99.56 -25.66 6.41
N VAL A 281 99.29 -24.76 5.46
CA VAL A 281 100.31 -24.28 4.53
C VAL A 281 101.43 -23.57 5.29
N GLN A 282 101.12 -22.68 6.23
CA GLN A 282 102.12 -22.00 7.07
C GLN A 282 102.95 -22.97 7.92
N GLU A 283 102.32 -23.98 8.52
CA GLU A 283 103.02 -25.05 9.25
C GLU A 283 103.99 -25.81 8.35
N LYS A 284 103.55 -26.14 7.13
CA LYS A 284 104.38 -26.82 6.13
C LYS A 284 105.51 -25.93 5.62
N ASP A 285 105.27 -24.63 5.43
CA ASP A 285 106.31 -23.67 5.05
C ASP A 285 107.37 -23.54 6.16
N MET A 286 106.98 -23.46 7.43
CA MET A 286 107.93 -23.48 8.57
C MET A 286 108.70 -24.80 8.66
N GLU A 287 108.04 -25.94 8.41
CA GLU A 287 108.70 -27.26 8.35
C GLU A 287 109.72 -27.30 7.21
N ILE A 288 109.36 -26.78 6.03
CA ILE A 288 110.25 -26.65 4.88
C ILE A 288 111.44 -25.74 5.20
N GLU A 289 111.23 -24.59 5.85
CA GLU A 289 112.31 -23.69 6.28
C GLU A 289 113.23 -24.36 7.31
N SER A 290 112.66 -25.10 8.28
CA SER A 290 113.44 -25.86 9.26
C SER A 290 114.28 -26.95 8.60
N LEU A 291 113.69 -27.72 7.67
CA LEU A 291 114.41 -28.73 6.90
C LEU A 291 115.50 -28.10 6.02
N HIS A 292 115.23 -26.96 5.36
CA HIS A 292 116.25 -26.21 4.64
C HIS A 292 117.39 -25.77 5.56
N GLY A 293 117.09 -25.24 6.75
CA GLY A 293 118.11 -24.88 7.74
C GLY A 293 118.93 -26.08 8.22
N GLN A 294 118.30 -27.25 8.41
CA GLN A 294 119.00 -28.50 8.73
C GLN A 294 119.93 -28.94 7.58
N VAL A 295 119.46 -28.86 6.33
CA VAL A 295 120.27 -29.18 5.14
C VAL A 295 121.43 -28.20 4.98
N GLU A 296 121.21 -26.90 5.20
CA GLU A 296 122.26 -25.89 5.20
C GLU A 296 123.30 -26.15 6.29
N ALA A 297 122.89 -26.48 7.51
CA ALA A 297 123.80 -26.83 8.61
C ALA A 297 124.62 -28.10 8.29
N LEU A 298 123.97 -29.15 7.79
CA LEU A 298 124.65 -30.38 7.38
C LEU A 298 125.65 -30.12 6.23
N SER A 299 125.30 -29.28 5.25
CA SER A 299 126.16 -28.99 4.11
C SER A 299 127.32 -28.05 4.44
N THR A 300 127.09 -27.01 5.24
CA THR A 300 128.09 -25.97 5.55
C THR A 300 128.94 -26.30 6.76
N ALA A 301 128.38 -26.79 7.87
CA ALA A 301 129.16 -27.05 9.06
C ALA A 301 129.74 -28.47 9.04
N ASP A 302 128.90 -29.48 8.84
CA ASP A 302 129.34 -30.87 8.95
C ASP A 302 130.13 -31.30 7.74
N LEU A 303 129.63 -31.09 6.52
CA LEU A 303 130.34 -31.48 5.29
C LEU A 303 131.65 -30.70 5.11
N GLN A 304 131.68 -29.39 5.36
CA GLN A 304 132.93 -28.63 5.28
C GLN A 304 133.89 -28.99 6.41
N SER A 305 133.41 -29.26 7.63
CA SER A 305 134.30 -29.73 8.71
C SER A 305 134.85 -31.13 8.45
N LEU A 306 134.04 -32.02 7.85
CA LEU A 306 134.48 -33.33 7.38
C LEU A 306 135.52 -33.17 6.27
N GLN A 307 135.25 -32.32 5.27
CA GLN A 307 136.19 -32.01 4.20
C GLN A 307 137.49 -31.41 4.74
N ALA A 308 137.43 -30.50 5.71
CA ALA A 308 138.61 -29.94 6.36
C ALA A 308 139.38 -31.00 7.17
N ARG A 309 138.67 -31.90 7.86
CA ARG A 309 139.29 -33.06 8.54
C ARG A 309 139.96 -33.99 7.55
N TYR A 310 139.29 -34.35 6.47
CA TYR A 310 139.84 -35.21 5.43
C TYR A 310 140.98 -34.53 4.70
N ALA A 311 140.89 -33.24 4.38
CA ALA A 311 141.98 -32.46 3.80
C ALA A 311 143.21 -32.46 4.72
N LYS A 312 143.03 -32.22 6.03
CA LYS A 312 144.10 -32.29 7.03
C LYS A 312 144.67 -33.71 7.21
N GLN A 313 143.81 -34.73 7.13
CA GLN A 313 144.22 -36.12 7.22
C GLN A 313 144.99 -36.55 5.96
N ILE A 314 144.58 -36.06 4.79
CA ILE A 314 145.29 -36.22 3.52
C ILE A 314 146.62 -35.48 3.59
N GLU A 315 146.67 -34.22 4.04
CA GLU A 315 147.92 -33.46 4.23
C GLU A 315 148.89 -34.18 5.17
N THR A 316 148.41 -34.74 6.28
CA THR A 316 149.27 -35.50 7.21
C THR A 316 149.73 -36.83 6.63
N LEU A 317 148.89 -37.55 5.89
CA LEU A 317 149.28 -38.75 5.14
C LEU A 317 150.26 -38.43 4.02
N VAL A 318 150.06 -37.34 3.28
CA VAL A 318 150.97 -36.84 2.25
C VAL A 318 152.29 -36.44 2.90
N ALA A 319 152.30 -35.71 4.02
CA ALA A 319 153.51 -35.38 4.75
C ALA A 319 154.24 -36.63 5.29
N GLN A 320 153.49 -37.64 5.75
CA GLN A 320 154.06 -38.94 6.15
C GLN A 320 154.66 -39.68 4.95
N HIS A 321 153.96 -39.74 3.82
CA HIS A 321 154.46 -40.36 2.60
C HIS A 321 155.64 -39.59 2.01
N GLU A 322 155.64 -38.27 2.04
CA GLU A 322 156.79 -37.44 1.66
C GLU A 322 157.96 -37.63 2.63
N ALA A 323 157.70 -37.81 3.93
CA ALA A 323 158.75 -38.16 4.90
C ALA A 323 159.29 -39.57 4.66
N GLN A 324 158.45 -40.52 4.28
CA GLN A 324 158.87 -41.85 3.83
C GLN A 324 159.67 -41.78 2.53
N ILE A 325 159.24 -40.97 1.54
CA ILE A 325 159.98 -40.74 0.30
C ILE A 325 161.33 -40.10 0.62
N ARG A 326 161.39 -39.07 1.47
CA ARG A 326 162.65 -38.45 1.93
C ARG A 326 163.54 -39.44 2.69
N ALA A 327 162.97 -40.37 3.44
CA ALA A 327 163.72 -41.45 4.09
C ALA A 327 164.26 -42.46 3.08
N TYR A 328 163.48 -42.81 2.05
CA TYR A 328 163.93 -43.63 0.92
C TYR A 328 165.00 -42.93 0.07
N GLU A 329 164.88 -41.61 -0.13
CA GLU A 329 165.86 -40.79 -0.84
C GLU A 329 167.17 -40.66 -0.04
N MET A 330 167.12 -40.53 1.28
CA MET A 330 168.33 -40.57 2.13
C MET A 330 169.03 -41.92 2.14
N GLN A 331 168.32 -43.02 1.85
CA GLN A 331 168.93 -44.34 1.73
C GLN A 331 169.64 -44.57 0.40
N LEU A 332 169.57 -43.65 -0.56
CA LEU A 332 170.06 -43.88 -1.92
C LEU A 332 170.88 -42.69 -2.47
N ARG A 333 172.19 -42.67 -2.16
CA ARG A 333 173.23 -42.19 -3.09
C ARG A 333 174.67 -42.52 -2.63
N PRO A 334 175.66 -42.72 -3.53
CA PRO A 334 175.69 -43.44 -4.81
C PRO A 334 176.99 -44.23 -5.14
N GLN A 335 176.92 -45.13 -6.14
CA GLN A 335 177.80 -45.32 -7.35
C GLN A 335 177.90 -46.82 -7.77
N PRO A 336 178.34 -47.20 -9.00
CA PRO A 336 178.06 -46.71 -10.37
C PRO A 336 177.74 -47.85 -11.40
N ALA A 337 177.44 -47.46 -12.65
CA ALA A 337 177.68 -48.18 -13.93
C ALA A 337 176.68 -49.24 -14.51
N GLN A 338 176.15 -48.88 -15.70
CA GLN A 338 175.94 -49.64 -16.95
C GLN A 338 174.58 -50.32 -17.31
N GLU A 339 174.04 -49.81 -18.43
CA GLU A 339 173.01 -50.25 -19.40
C GLU A 339 173.17 -51.71 -19.92
N PRO A 340 172.17 -52.39 -20.58
CA PRO A 340 171.39 -51.89 -21.73
C PRO A 340 169.95 -52.45 -22.04
N ARG A 341 169.24 -51.67 -22.88
CA ARG A 341 168.37 -52.01 -24.06
C ARG A 341 167.15 -52.97 -23.99
N SER A 342 165.99 -52.35 -24.30
CA SER A 342 165.01 -52.66 -25.39
C SER A 342 163.98 -53.82 -25.31
N MET A 343 162.83 -53.57 -25.97
CA MET A 343 161.66 -54.41 -26.35
C MET A 343 160.48 -54.33 -25.35
N SER A 344 159.39 -53.57 -25.54
CA SER A 344 158.41 -53.46 -26.64
C SER A 344 157.56 -54.73 -26.83
N HIS A 345 156.26 -54.65 -26.47
CA HIS A 345 155.04 -55.33 -27.01
C HIS A 345 153.95 -55.33 -25.90
N SER A 346 152.82 -54.61 -26.00
CA SER A 346 151.63 -54.70 -26.90
C SER A 346 150.57 -55.72 -26.46
N PHE A 347 149.42 -55.22 -25.98
CA PHE A 347 148.04 -55.73 -26.22
C PHE A 347 147.07 -54.73 -25.54
N GLU A 348 146.42 -53.80 -26.24
CA GLU A 348 145.18 -53.90 -27.05
C GLU A 348 143.88 -54.12 -26.26
N ALA A 349 143.06 -53.04 -26.21
CA ALA A 349 141.58 -52.93 -26.26
C ALA A 349 141.20 -51.62 -25.51
N ARG A 350 140.80 -50.48 -26.09
CA ARG A 350 139.86 -50.13 -27.18
C ARG A 350 138.39 -50.50 -26.89
N MET A 351 137.61 -49.52 -26.44
CA MET A 351 136.23 -49.13 -26.84
C MET A 351 135.85 -47.88 -26.01
N THR A 352 135.98 -46.66 -26.54
CA THR A 352 135.06 -45.84 -27.37
C THR A 352 134.06 -44.99 -26.57
N LEU A 353 134.25 -43.69 -26.75
CA LEU A 353 133.31 -42.56 -26.76
C LEU A 353 131.95 -42.84 -27.45
N ASP A 354 130.96 -42.05 -27.03
CA ASP A 354 129.92 -41.32 -27.80
C ASP A 354 128.56 -41.40 -27.08
N GLU A 355 128.06 -40.27 -26.56
CA GLU A 355 127.22 -39.25 -27.24
C GLU A 355 125.73 -39.62 -27.29
N ILE A 356 124.91 -38.56 -27.40
CA ILE A 356 123.46 -38.52 -27.67
C ILE A 356 122.62 -38.50 -26.37
N SER A 357 122.14 -37.36 -25.85
CA SER A 357 121.35 -36.27 -26.47
C SER A 357 119.97 -36.74 -26.95
N SER A 358 119.02 -35.80 -27.08
CA SER A 358 117.62 -35.93 -27.57
C SER A 358 116.64 -36.64 -26.61
N SER A 359 115.50 -36.07 -26.23
CA SER A 359 114.57 -35.12 -26.90
C SER A 359 114.10 -34.05 -25.89
N ALA A 360 114.24 -32.73 -26.05
CA ALA A 360 113.93 -31.84 -27.18
C ALA A 360 112.48 -31.96 -27.68
N GLU A 361 111.88 -30.78 -27.87
CA GLU A 361 110.62 -30.46 -28.55
C GLU A 361 109.36 -30.48 -27.67
N ASP A 362 108.85 -29.31 -27.27
CA ASP A 362 108.23 -28.24 -28.09
C ASP A 362 106.75 -28.51 -28.29
N THR A 363 105.93 -27.64 -27.69
CA THR A 363 105.00 -26.73 -28.39
C THR A 363 104.20 -26.04 -27.29
N ASP A 364 104.58 -24.83 -26.92
CA ASP A 364 104.13 -23.58 -27.54
C ASP A 364 102.63 -23.29 -27.40
N ASP A 365 102.40 -22.02 -27.07
CA ASP A 365 101.20 -21.23 -27.34
C ASP A 365 100.04 -21.24 -26.33
N LYS A 366 100.27 -20.42 -25.28
CA LYS A 366 99.48 -19.20 -25.04
C LYS A 366 99.05 -18.50 -26.36
N PRO A 367 97.99 -17.64 -26.46
CA PRO A 367 97.13 -17.10 -25.40
C PRO A 367 95.68 -16.72 -25.84
N LEU A 368 95.00 -15.97 -24.95
CA LEU A 368 94.12 -14.81 -25.21
C LEU A 368 92.61 -15.00 -25.52
N LEU A 369 91.85 -14.27 -24.68
CA LEU A 369 90.59 -13.54 -24.94
C LEU A 369 89.23 -14.26 -24.75
N SER A 370 88.62 -13.97 -23.59
CA SER A 370 87.30 -13.31 -23.36
C SER A 370 86.43 -12.90 -24.59
N PRO A 371 85.15 -12.45 -24.44
CA PRO A 371 84.06 -12.79 -23.50
C PRO A 371 82.63 -12.87 -24.15
N SER A 372 81.65 -13.34 -23.35
CA SER A 372 80.24 -12.85 -23.29
C SER A 372 79.12 -13.45 -24.17
N TYR A 373 77.92 -13.36 -23.57
CA TYR A 373 76.54 -13.30 -24.11
C TYR A 373 75.61 -14.54 -24.06
N PHE A 374 74.60 -14.41 -23.16
CA PHE A 374 73.15 -14.67 -23.33
C PHE A 374 72.66 -16.15 -23.44
N GLN A 375 71.49 -16.59 -22.96
CA GLN A 375 70.26 -15.95 -22.47
C GLN A 375 69.39 -16.97 -21.69
N SER A 376 68.54 -16.44 -20.80
CA SER A 376 67.25 -16.93 -20.23
C SER A 376 66.72 -18.34 -20.58
N HIS A 377 66.13 -19.09 -19.66
CA HIS A 377 64.76 -18.80 -19.17
C HIS A 377 64.49 -19.20 -17.72
N ASN A 378 63.89 -18.21 -17.06
CA ASN A 378 63.15 -18.20 -15.81
C ASN A 378 61.74 -18.79 -16.03
N SER A 379 61.15 -19.51 -15.07
CA SER A 379 59.72 -19.40 -14.68
C SER A 379 59.36 -20.26 -13.46
N SER A 380 58.63 -19.60 -12.56
CA SER A 380 58.24 -19.94 -11.19
C SER A 380 57.01 -20.89 -11.10
N PRO A 381 56.55 -21.24 -9.88
CA PRO A 381 55.44 -22.15 -9.59
C PRO A 381 54.11 -21.43 -9.24
N PHE A 382 53.07 -22.27 -9.05
CA PHE A 382 51.75 -22.07 -8.40
C PHE A 382 50.62 -21.31 -9.13
N GLN A 383 49.49 -22.01 -9.39
CA GLN A 383 48.15 -21.77 -8.78
C GLN A 383 47.07 -22.75 -9.31
N THR A 384 46.23 -23.26 -8.40
CA THR A 384 44.94 -23.98 -8.59
C THR A 384 43.82 -22.99 -9.03
N PRO A 385 42.60 -23.32 -9.57
CA PRO A 385 41.65 -24.36 -9.09
C PRO A 385 40.66 -25.01 -10.12
N ARG A 386 39.93 -26.01 -9.58
CA ARG A 386 38.59 -26.57 -9.90
C ARG A 386 37.72 -25.85 -10.97
N ARG A 387 37.18 -26.61 -11.95
CA ARG A 387 35.90 -26.29 -12.62
C ARG A 387 35.12 -27.57 -12.98
N GLN A 388 33.85 -27.59 -12.59
CA GLN A 388 32.85 -28.64 -12.81
C GLN A 388 32.02 -28.36 -14.08
N THR A 389 31.65 -29.45 -14.80
CA THR A 389 30.38 -29.74 -15.54
C THR A 389 29.98 -28.90 -16.79
N PRO A 390 29.27 -29.46 -17.82
CA PRO A 390 27.96 -30.13 -17.69
C PRO A 390 27.66 -31.38 -18.54
N LEU A 391 26.73 -32.20 -18.01
CA LEU A 391 25.88 -33.17 -18.72
C LEU A 391 24.57 -32.48 -19.15
N PRO A 392 23.92 -32.90 -20.25
CA PRO A 392 22.51 -32.65 -20.48
C PRO A 392 21.69 -33.94 -20.28
N ALA A 393 20.72 -33.91 -19.36
CA ALA A 393 19.64 -34.87 -19.32
C ALA A 393 18.34 -34.15 -18.95
N HIS A 394 17.44 -34.07 -19.94
CA HIS A 394 16.05 -33.71 -19.76
C HIS A 394 15.36 -34.70 -18.83
N PHE A 395 14.66 -34.25 -17.79
CA PHE A 395 13.34 -34.81 -17.44
C PHE A 395 12.46 -33.82 -16.68
N ARG A 396 11.24 -33.76 -17.21
CA ARG A 396 10.02 -33.05 -16.87
C ARG A 396 9.33 -33.68 -15.64
N ARG A 397 8.85 -32.90 -14.66
CA ARG A 397 7.56 -33.16 -13.96
C ARG A 397 7.12 -32.05 -12.99
N HIS A 398 5.79 -31.94 -12.91
CA HIS A 398 4.92 -31.04 -12.13
C HIS A 398 4.83 -31.40 -10.64
N SER A 399 4.50 -30.41 -9.79
CA SER A 399 3.44 -30.42 -8.74
C SER A 399 3.68 -29.24 -7.78
N GLU A 400 2.80 -28.25 -7.69
CA GLU A 400 1.71 -28.13 -6.70
C GLU A 400 2.15 -28.26 -5.22
N GLY A 401 1.76 -27.29 -4.40
CA GLY A 401 1.51 -27.54 -2.97
C GLY A 401 2.07 -26.52 -1.96
N THR A 402 1.27 -25.48 -1.71
CA THR A 402 0.76 -25.08 -0.37
C THR A 402 1.66 -24.91 0.87
N ARG A 403 1.32 -23.82 1.59
CA ARG A 403 1.34 -23.58 3.05
C ARG A 403 2.67 -23.10 3.64
N SER A 404 2.73 -21.85 4.11
CA SER A 404 2.19 -21.35 5.40
C SER A 404 3.12 -21.68 6.56
N SER A 405 3.94 -20.70 6.95
CA SER A 405 4.47 -20.56 8.31
C SER A 405 5.02 -19.14 8.51
N THR A 406 4.28 -18.31 9.23
CA THR A 406 4.78 -17.08 9.86
C THR A 406 5.48 -17.40 11.18
N PRO A 407 6.53 -16.65 11.57
CA PRO A 407 6.86 -16.43 12.96
C PRO A 407 6.55 -14.97 13.38
N PRO A 408 6.24 -14.72 14.67
CA PRO A 408 5.83 -13.39 15.13
C PRO A 408 6.99 -12.58 15.73
N ASN A 409 6.74 -11.27 15.81
CA ASN A 409 7.43 -10.22 16.56
C ASN A 409 8.73 -9.66 15.97
N VAL A 410 8.70 -8.40 15.53
CA VAL A 410 9.32 -7.25 16.24
C VAL A 410 8.73 -5.91 15.72
N ARG A 411 8.16 -5.17 16.68
CA ARG A 411 8.01 -3.70 16.83
C ARG A 411 8.42 -2.73 15.69
N ARG A 412 7.52 -1.74 15.53
CA ARG A 412 7.69 -0.25 15.63
C ARG A 412 7.57 0.58 14.33
N ARG A 413 6.71 1.59 14.47
CA ARG A 413 6.74 2.97 13.93
C ARG A 413 6.06 3.24 12.59
N LEU A 414 4.79 3.65 12.72
CA LEU A 414 4.20 4.84 12.10
C LEU A 414 5.18 6.02 12.04
N LEU A 415 5.32 6.59 10.84
CA LEU A 415 5.46 8.01 10.47
C LEU A 415 5.19 8.02 8.94
N ASP A 416 4.10 8.58 8.42
CA ASP A 416 3.78 10.01 8.22
C ASP A 416 4.92 10.84 7.62
N ASN A 417 4.69 11.25 6.36
CA ASN A 417 5.11 12.47 5.64
C ASN A 417 5.03 12.15 4.13
N ASP A 418 4.63 13.02 3.20
CA ASP A 418 4.13 14.39 3.16
C ASP A 418 3.95 14.64 1.65
N VAL A 419 2.85 15.24 1.16
CA VAL A 419 2.96 16.24 0.08
C VAL A 419 1.83 17.27 0.23
N SER A 420 2.21 18.46 0.69
CA SER A 420 1.51 19.70 0.39
C SER A 420 2.18 20.34 -0.81
N MET A 421 1.44 20.54 -1.90
CA MET A 421 1.75 21.52 -2.93
C MET A 421 0.43 22.13 -3.38
N LEU A 422 0.26 23.45 -3.16
CA LEU A 422 -0.08 24.39 -4.23
C LEU A 422 0.20 25.83 -3.75
N SER A 423 0.93 26.50 -4.64
CA SER A 423 1.45 27.87 -4.67
C SER A 423 0.38 28.96 -4.79
N SER A 424 0.70 30.20 -4.37
CA SER A 424 0.60 31.42 -5.21
C SER A 424 1.17 32.69 -4.55
N SER A 425 2.01 33.39 -5.32
CA SER A 425 2.18 34.86 -5.47
C SER A 425 2.77 35.74 -4.34
N SER A 426 4.00 36.22 -4.59
CA SER A 426 4.33 37.60 -5.05
C SER A 426 5.39 38.41 -4.25
N ALA A 427 6.26 39.03 -5.07
CA ALA A 427 7.02 40.28 -4.87
C ALA A 427 8.29 40.33 -3.99
N ALA A 428 9.42 40.41 -4.70
CA ALA A 428 10.53 41.36 -4.53
C ALA A 428 11.17 41.56 -3.13
N SER A 429 12.43 41.18 -2.99
CA SER A 429 13.58 42.10 -3.10
C SER A 429 14.84 41.48 -2.47
N SER A 430 15.96 41.75 -3.11
CA SER A 430 17.32 41.27 -2.87
C SER A 430 17.90 41.59 -1.47
N LYS A 431 18.50 40.59 -0.80
CA LYS A 431 19.74 40.76 -0.02
C LYS A 431 20.40 39.42 0.33
N ALA A 432 21.72 39.48 0.36
CA ALA A 432 22.66 38.38 0.34
C ALA A 432 22.75 37.57 1.65
N SER A 433 23.19 36.32 1.48
CA SER A 433 24.12 35.58 2.34
C SER A 433 23.83 35.50 3.85
N GLN A 434 23.25 34.37 4.26
CA GLN A 434 23.74 33.54 5.38
C GLN A 434 22.90 32.25 5.41
N ARG A 435 23.54 31.10 5.12
CA ARG A 435 22.96 29.76 5.33
C ARG A 435 22.83 29.51 6.84
N PRO A 436 21.63 29.21 7.39
CA PRO A 436 21.53 28.58 8.68
C PRO A 436 21.57 27.06 8.50
N SER A 437 22.55 26.43 9.13
CA SER A 437 22.63 24.99 9.28
C SER A 437 21.40 24.45 9.98
N SER A 438 20.77 23.44 9.37
CA SER A 438 20.09 22.30 10.01
C SER A 438 19.58 22.54 11.44
N ARG A 439 18.49 23.29 11.57
CA ARG A 439 17.61 23.16 12.73
C ARG A 439 16.62 22.05 12.42
N THR A 440 16.87 20.87 12.99
CA THR A 440 15.80 19.93 13.30
C THR A 440 14.65 20.71 13.94
N PRO A 441 13.40 20.58 13.48
CA PRO A 441 12.28 21.25 14.11
C PRO A 441 12.29 20.90 15.60
N ASP A 442 12.31 21.95 16.42
CA ASP A 442 12.48 21.88 17.85
C ASP A 442 11.44 20.91 18.43
N ARG A 443 11.89 19.76 18.91
CA ARG A 443 11.02 18.66 19.37
C ARG A 443 10.00 19.17 20.40
N GLN A 444 10.37 20.20 21.16
CA GLN A 444 9.48 20.87 22.11
C GLN A 444 8.32 21.60 21.43
N ALA A 445 8.55 22.26 20.28
CA ALA A 445 7.49 22.93 19.53
C ALA A 445 6.46 21.93 18.97
N ILE A 446 6.92 20.75 18.53
CA ILE A 446 6.04 19.68 18.06
C ILE A 446 5.20 19.13 19.22
N VAL A 447 5.81 18.88 20.37
CA VAL A 447 5.10 18.38 21.57
C VAL A 447 4.07 19.41 22.06
N SER A 448 4.42 20.69 22.12
CA SER A 448 3.49 21.76 22.50
C SER A 448 2.30 21.86 21.54
N ARG A 449 2.55 21.68 20.23
CA ARG A 449 1.48 21.69 19.22
C ARG A 449 0.56 20.48 19.33
N LEU A 450 1.11 19.30 19.63
CA LEU A 450 0.31 18.10 19.88
C LEU A 450 -0.55 18.26 21.14
N HIS A 451 -0.01 18.84 22.22
CA HIS A 451 -0.79 19.15 23.42
C HIS A 451 -1.95 20.12 23.14
N ALA A 452 -1.71 21.16 22.35
CA ALA A 452 -2.76 22.11 21.96
C ALA A 452 -3.88 21.43 21.15
N LEU A 453 -3.53 20.53 20.22
CA LEU A 453 -4.52 19.78 19.44
C LEU A 453 -5.33 18.80 20.30
N VAL A 454 -4.70 18.17 21.30
CA VAL A 454 -5.42 17.32 22.26
C VAL A 454 -6.39 18.14 23.11
N GLN A 455 -5.96 19.32 23.59
CA GLN A 455 -6.85 20.22 24.33
C GLN A 455 -8.02 20.70 23.48
N GLU A 456 -7.79 21.09 22.24
CA GLU A 456 -8.86 21.50 21.32
C GLU A 456 -9.84 20.34 21.05
N SER A 457 -9.33 19.11 20.91
CA SER A 457 -10.17 17.92 20.77
C SER A 457 -11.01 17.63 22.01
N GLU A 458 -10.46 17.83 23.20
CA GLU A 458 -11.19 17.65 24.46
C GLU A 458 -12.27 18.71 24.66
N GLU A 459 -12.00 19.96 24.29
CA GLU A 459 -12.99 21.05 24.32
C GLU A 459 -14.14 20.81 23.36
N ARG A 460 -13.85 20.34 22.13
CA ARG A 460 -14.88 19.93 21.17
C ARG A 460 -15.75 18.79 21.71
N ARG A 461 -15.13 17.78 22.33
CA ARG A 461 -15.87 16.66 22.94
C ARG A 461 -16.77 17.14 24.07
N LYS A 462 -16.30 18.05 24.93
CA LYS A 462 -17.12 18.64 26.01
C LYS A 462 -18.30 19.46 25.47
N LEU A 463 -18.12 20.21 24.38
CA LEU A 463 -19.20 20.94 23.72
C LEU A 463 -20.24 20.00 23.12
N GLU A 464 -19.80 18.90 22.50
CA GLU A 464 -20.71 17.87 21.98
C GLU A 464 -21.47 17.16 23.11
N GLU A 465 -20.80 16.80 24.20
CA GLU A 465 -21.42 16.23 25.40
C GLU A 465 -22.46 17.19 26.02
N SER A 466 -22.16 18.50 26.09
CA SER A 466 -23.09 19.52 26.59
C SER A 466 -24.33 19.64 25.70
N ARG A 467 -24.16 19.64 24.36
CA ARG A 467 -25.30 19.67 23.43
C ARG A 467 -26.16 18.42 23.53
N ALA A 468 -25.54 17.25 23.67
CA ALA A 468 -26.27 16.01 23.84
C ALA A 468 -27.11 16.01 25.13
N GLU A 469 -26.62 16.62 26.21
CA GLU A 469 -27.38 16.76 27.45
C GLU A 469 -28.55 17.74 27.30
N GLU A 470 -28.36 18.87 26.62
CA GLU A 470 -29.44 19.81 26.29
C GLU A 470 -30.56 19.15 25.46
N ASP A 471 -30.17 18.38 24.43
CA ASP A 471 -31.11 17.62 23.60
C ASP A 471 -31.87 16.57 24.43
N ARG A 472 -31.19 15.92 25.38
CA ARG A 472 -31.81 14.94 26.29
C ARG A 472 -32.87 15.59 27.18
N VAL A 473 -32.55 16.75 27.77
CA VAL A 473 -33.49 17.53 28.58
C VAL A 473 -34.69 18.01 27.74
N ALA A 474 -34.46 18.45 26.50
CA ALA A 474 -35.53 18.86 25.59
C ALA A 474 -36.47 17.71 25.24
N LEU A 475 -35.92 16.51 25.00
CA LEU A 475 -36.70 15.30 24.75
C LEU A 475 -37.52 14.88 25.98
N GLU A 476 -36.96 14.95 27.19
CA GLU A 476 -37.70 14.68 28.43
C GLU A 476 -38.86 15.67 28.63
N ALA A 477 -38.64 16.96 28.38
CA ALA A 477 -39.69 17.97 28.46
C ALA A 477 -40.82 17.73 27.44
N LEU A 478 -40.48 17.32 26.21
CA LEU A 478 -41.48 16.92 25.21
C LEU A 478 -42.26 15.68 25.66
N LYS A 479 -41.58 14.69 26.23
CA LYS A 479 -42.22 13.48 26.75
C LYS A 479 -43.21 13.81 27.88
N GLN A 480 -42.83 14.68 28.81
CA GLN A 480 -43.73 15.15 29.88
C GLN A 480 -44.96 15.89 29.33
N ARG A 481 -44.78 16.75 28.32
CA ARG A 481 -45.90 17.44 27.65
C ARG A 481 -46.86 16.48 26.95
N LEU A 482 -46.33 15.43 26.30
CA LEU A 482 -47.15 14.41 25.66
C LEU A 482 -47.92 13.58 26.70
N GLN A 483 -47.30 13.21 27.82
CA GLN A 483 -47.97 12.51 28.91
C GLN A 483 -49.09 13.35 29.53
N ALA A 484 -48.85 14.65 29.77
CA ALA A 484 -49.87 15.56 30.29
C ALA A 484 -51.09 15.71 29.34
N ARG A 485 -50.88 15.61 28.03
CA ARG A 485 -51.97 15.61 27.02
C ARG A 485 -52.76 14.29 26.94
N GLN A 486 -52.22 13.19 27.45
CA GLN A 486 -52.90 11.89 27.46
C GLN A 486 -53.76 11.68 28.72
N THR A 487 -53.53 12.47 29.78
CA THR A 487 -54.27 12.40 31.05
C THR A 487 -55.44 13.38 31.17
N VAL A 488 -55.64 14.24 30.16
CA VAL A 488 -56.78 15.16 30.01
C VAL A 488 -57.68 14.61 28.93
#